data_AF-A0A1G8B8F4-F1
#
_entry.id   AF-A0A1G8B8F4-F1
#
_cell.length_a   1.000
_cell.length_b   1.000
_cell.length_c   1.000
_cell.angle_alpha   90.00
_cell.angle_beta   90.00
_cell.angle_gamma   90.00
#
_symmetry.space_group_name_H-M   'P 1'
#
loop_
_entity.id
_entity.type
_entity.pdbx_description
1 polymer ?
#
loop_
_entity_poly.entity_id
_entity_poly.type
_entity_poly.pdbx_seq_one_letter_code
_entity_poly.pdbx_strand_id
1 'polypeptide(L)'
;MQTIPSIRKIRRKPQRVARHTGGTKGQSQISPLASCTDGFLNHRFMPLCEPGKELPEQVRTETEFFKSADSLCQVHGFAQAGFKAMPYPYNILLTYRDLETKLNRQPYDNELYITRGWLDHAVTLATKQVYEVGNTLYYIPVIPLFLFLRHRENKASGMLLLAVMSYLYREAGIPYYRDEGNFINGEYEMNKEYFLECVNENPDEYEEDISDIIRNDICGDIMQRKIHNRYHLDNFTKTVECFKPQNAFDEECLLVAKEALALYLEFPNSSVFQHIDEPEDWDEVAIPESYVSFIGDGKGWVYETIERQINDYLGNFSEMLLPTCVQVFDGTTIEHKTLEFEYRLFELITDLCNILFELP
;
A
#
# COMPACT_ATOMS: atom_id res chain seq x y z
N MET A 1 -18.88 -75.86 31.07
CA MET A 1 -20.20 -75.56 30.48
C MET A 1 -20.03 -74.34 29.59
N GLN A 2 -20.50 -74.24 28.37
CA GLN A 2 -21.10 -75.17 27.41
C GLN A 2 -21.05 -74.39 26.08
N THR A 3 -20.43 -74.95 25.05
CA THR A 3 -20.60 -74.56 23.64
C THR A 3 -21.92 -75.12 23.13
N ILE A 4 -22.61 -74.43 22.19
CA ILE A 4 -23.69 -74.92 21.28
C ILE A 4 -24.34 -73.69 20.56
N PRO A 5 -24.85 -73.77 19.30
CA PRO A 5 -24.37 -74.50 18.12
C PRO A 5 -24.49 -73.67 16.80
N SER A 6 -24.00 -74.26 15.71
CA SER A 6 -24.14 -73.78 14.33
C SER A 6 -25.57 -74.00 13.78
N ILE A 7 -26.15 -73.00 13.11
CA ILE A 7 -27.44 -73.14 12.41
C ILE A 7 -27.25 -73.20 10.88
N ARG A 8 -27.96 -74.18 10.30
CA ARG A 8 -27.87 -74.72 8.95
C ARG A 8 -28.32 -73.75 7.85
N LYS A 9 -27.64 -73.81 6.70
CA LYS A 9 -28.08 -73.20 5.43
C LYS A 9 -29.28 -73.97 4.87
N ILE A 10 -30.42 -73.28 4.72
CA ILE A 10 -31.55 -73.74 3.91
C ILE A 10 -31.63 -72.81 2.68
N ARG A 11 -30.88 -73.12 1.62
CA ARG A 11 -31.08 -72.51 0.30
C ARG A 11 -32.06 -73.38 -0.49
N ARG A 12 -33.19 -72.81 -0.92
CA ARG A 12 -33.94 -73.35 -2.07
C ARG A 12 -33.21 -72.93 -3.34
N LYS A 13 -32.90 -73.89 -4.22
CA LYS A 13 -32.32 -73.62 -5.55
C LYS A 13 -33.37 -72.95 -6.44
N PRO A 14 -33.10 -71.80 -7.08
CA PRO A 14 -33.99 -71.26 -8.09
C PRO A 14 -33.92 -72.09 -9.37
N GLN A 15 -35.09 -72.50 -9.90
CA GLN A 15 -35.22 -73.13 -11.21
C GLN A 15 -34.90 -72.14 -12.33
N ARG A 16 -34.28 -72.62 -13.40
CA ARG A 16 -34.04 -71.85 -14.62
C ARG A 16 -35.34 -71.74 -15.42
N VAL A 17 -35.77 -70.51 -15.68
CA VAL A 17 -36.86 -70.21 -16.62
C VAL A 17 -36.33 -70.26 -18.05
N ALA A 18 -37.15 -70.77 -18.96
CA ALA A 18 -36.84 -71.04 -20.36
C ALA A 18 -36.38 -69.79 -21.14
N ARG A 19 -35.46 -70.03 -22.10
CA ARG A 19 -35.01 -69.04 -23.09
C ARG A 19 -36.17 -68.61 -23.99
N HIS A 20 -36.28 -67.30 -24.19
CA HIS A 20 -36.89 -66.74 -25.40
C HIS A 20 -35.80 -66.12 -26.29
N THR A 21 -35.87 -66.50 -27.55
CA THR A 21 -35.05 -66.05 -28.69
C THR A 21 -35.39 -64.63 -29.11
N GLY A 22 -34.41 -63.98 -29.74
CA GLY A 22 -34.29 -62.52 -29.85
C GLY A 22 -35.23 -61.82 -30.81
N GLY A 23 -35.36 -60.52 -30.58
CA GLY A 23 -36.05 -59.55 -31.41
C GLY A 23 -35.53 -58.13 -31.18
N THR A 24 -34.71 -57.66 -32.14
CA THR A 24 -34.56 -56.28 -32.66
C THR A 24 -34.45 -55.06 -31.71
N LYS A 25 -33.31 -54.35 -31.88
CA LYS A 25 -32.93 -52.99 -31.47
C LYS A 25 -32.85 -52.72 -29.97
N GLY A 26 -31.62 -52.63 -29.47
CA GLY A 26 -31.33 -52.10 -28.13
C GLY A 26 -31.84 -50.67 -28.00
N GLN A 27 -32.60 -50.40 -26.94
CA GLN A 27 -32.84 -49.03 -26.49
C GLN A 27 -31.52 -48.45 -25.99
N SER A 28 -31.22 -47.21 -26.39
CA SER A 28 -30.14 -46.42 -25.81
C SER A 28 -30.29 -46.39 -24.30
N GLN A 29 -29.18 -46.61 -23.59
CA GLN A 29 -29.12 -46.63 -22.13
C GLN A 29 -29.64 -45.29 -21.58
N ILE A 30 -30.86 -45.27 -21.05
CA ILE A 30 -31.36 -44.12 -20.29
C ILE A 30 -30.72 -44.24 -18.90
N SER A 31 -29.60 -43.54 -18.71
CA SER A 31 -29.09 -43.24 -17.38
C SER A 31 -30.18 -42.51 -16.59
N PRO A 32 -30.38 -42.80 -15.30
CA PRO A 32 -31.13 -41.88 -14.45
C PRO A 32 -30.49 -40.50 -14.59
N LEU A 33 -31.30 -39.45 -14.79
CA LEU A 33 -30.83 -38.08 -14.69
C LEU A 33 -30.10 -37.95 -13.34
N ALA A 34 -28.88 -37.39 -13.36
CA ALA A 34 -28.12 -37.16 -12.14
C ALA A 34 -29.01 -36.45 -11.11
N SER A 35 -28.95 -36.89 -9.85
CA SER A 35 -29.71 -36.34 -8.73
C SER A 35 -29.74 -34.80 -8.78
N CYS A 36 -30.92 -34.24 -9.13
CA CYS A 36 -31.15 -32.78 -9.17
C CYS A 36 -31.16 -32.14 -7.77
N THR A 37 -30.95 -32.93 -6.71
CA THR A 37 -31.11 -32.50 -5.30
C THR A 37 -30.12 -31.40 -4.91
N ASP A 38 -28.95 -31.34 -5.57
CA ASP A 38 -27.93 -30.31 -5.33
C ASP A 38 -28.04 -29.11 -6.28
N GLY A 39 -29.05 -29.10 -7.17
CA GLY A 39 -29.22 -28.07 -8.20
C GLY A 39 -29.43 -26.67 -7.62
N PHE A 40 -30.11 -26.57 -6.48
CA PHE A 40 -30.30 -25.29 -5.77
C PHE A 40 -29.00 -24.77 -5.14
N LEU A 41 -28.17 -25.66 -4.59
CA LEU A 41 -26.91 -25.29 -3.94
C LEU A 41 -25.83 -24.87 -4.96
N ASN A 42 -25.92 -25.38 -6.18
CA ASN A 42 -25.04 -25.02 -7.28
C ASN A 42 -25.55 -23.83 -8.12
N HIS A 43 -26.74 -23.30 -7.82
CA HIS A 43 -27.31 -22.17 -8.55
C HIS A 43 -27.04 -20.86 -7.82
N ARG A 44 -26.37 -19.92 -8.51
CA ARG A 44 -26.24 -18.54 -8.03
C ARG A 44 -27.44 -17.74 -8.53
N PHE A 45 -28.32 -17.34 -7.61
CA PHE A 45 -29.39 -16.40 -7.94
C PHE A 45 -28.81 -15.01 -8.19
N MET A 46 -29.39 -14.32 -9.17
CA MET A 46 -29.09 -12.91 -9.40
C MET A 46 -29.63 -12.09 -8.22
N PRO A 47 -28.89 -11.05 -7.76
CA PRO A 47 -29.34 -10.21 -6.66
C PRO A 47 -30.69 -9.58 -6.99
N LEU A 48 -31.65 -9.63 -6.08
CA LEU A 48 -32.94 -8.98 -6.30
C LEU A 48 -32.74 -7.46 -6.18
N CYS A 49 -33.02 -6.72 -7.25
CA CYS A 49 -33.01 -5.26 -7.24
C CYS A 49 -34.45 -4.74 -7.12
N GLU A 50 -34.70 -3.90 -6.12
CA GLU A 50 -35.95 -3.14 -6.05
C GLU A 50 -35.87 -1.96 -7.05
N PRO A 51 -36.88 -1.77 -7.92
CA PRO A 51 -36.88 -0.64 -8.83
C PRO A 51 -37.04 0.66 -8.03
N GLY A 52 -36.06 1.56 -8.17
CA GLY A 52 -36.13 2.91 -7.61
C GLY A 52 -37.30 3.72 -8.19
N LYS A 53 -37.77 4.73 -7.45
CA LYS A 53 -38.90 5.59 -7.87
C LYS A 53 -38.60 6.39 -9.14
N GLU A 54 -37.34 6.78 -9.33
CA GLU A 54 -36.83 7.48 -10.51
C GLU A 54 -35.57 6.77 -10.98
N LEU A 55 -35.61 6.21 -12.19
CA LEU A 55 -34.45 5.60 -12.83
C LEU A 55 -33.87 6.61 -13.85
N PRO A 56 -32.53 6.73 -13.94
CA PRO A 56 -31.92 7.53 -14.98
C PRO A 56 -32.26 6.96 -16.37
N GLU A 57 -32.15 7.79 -17.41
CA GLU A 57 -32.46 7.39 -18.78
C GLU A 57 -31.60 6.18 -19.18
N GLN A 58 -32.26 5.04 -19.39
CA GLN A 58 -31.61 3.74 -19.55
C GLN A 58 -30.60 3.74 -20.71
N VAL A 59 -31.04 4.11 -21.92
CA VAL A 59 -30.22 4.00 -23.13
C VAL A 59 -28.95 4.85 -23.01
N ARG A 60 -29.10 6.06 -22.49
CA ARG A 60 -27.99 6.98 -22.26
C ARG A 60 -27.02 6.42 -21.21
N THR A 61 -27.55 6.00 -20.07
CA THR A 61 -26.78 5.45 -18.95
C THR A 61 -25.97 4.22 -19.35
N GLU A 62 -26.59 3.26 -20.03
CA GLU A 62 -25.91 2.06 -20.52
C GLU A 62 -24.79 2.41 -21.49
N THR A 63 -25.06 3.30 -22.45
CA THR A 63 -24.08 3.67 -23.48
C THR A 63 -22.86 4.36 -22.87
N GLU A 64 -23.07 5.34 -21.99
CA GLU A 64 -22.00 6.09 -21.31
C GLU A 64 -21.20 5.19 -20.37
N PHE A 65 -21.89 4.38 -19.55
CA PHE A 65 -21.24 3.42 -18.65
C PHE A 65 -20.36 2.43 -19.39
N PHE A 66 -20.86 1.82 -20.47
CA PHE A 66 -20.07 0.84 -21.22
C PHE A 66 -18.90 1.46 -21.99
N LYS A 67 -19.04 2.70 -22.47
CA LYS A 67 -17.90 3.44 -23.04
C LYS A 67 -16.81 3.65 -21.99
N SER A 68 -17.21 4.01 -20.78
CA SER A 68 -16.29 4.19 -19.66
C SER A 68 -15.63 2.87 -19.21
N ALA A 69 -16.41 1.80 -19.11
CA ALA A 69 -15.93 0.45 -18.81
C ALA A 69 -14.93 -0.07 -19.86
N ASP A 70 -15.20 0.21 -21.15
CA ASP A 70 -14.29 -0.16 -22.23
C ASP A 70 -12.96 0.60 -22.10
N SER A 71 -12.99 1.88 -21.69
CA SER A 71 -11.81 2.71 -21.45
C SER A 71 -10.99 2.20 -20.25
N LEU A 72 -11.66 1.86 -19.15
CA LEU A 72 -11.01 1.24 -17.97
C LEU A 72 -10.34 -0.09 -18.35
N CYS A 73 -11.03 -0.95 -19.09
CA CYS A 73 -10.44 -2.21 -19.55
C CYS A 73 -9.21 -1.98 -20.44
N GLN A 74 -9.23 -0.95 -21.28
CA GLN A 74 -8.09 -0.61 -22.13
C GLN A 74 -6.89 -0.15 -21.31
N VAL A 75 -7.09 0.75 -20.35
CA VAL A 75 -6.01 1.28 -19.50
C VAL A 75 -5.37 0.18 -18.64
N HIS A 76 -6.18 -0.68 -18.03
CA HIS A 76 -5.68 -1.76 -17.16
C HIS A 76 -5.38 -3.08 -17.90
N GLY A 77 -5.58 -3.14 -19.22
CA GLY A 77 -5.36 -4.35 -20.02
C GLY A 77 -6.31 -5.52 -19.70
N PHE A 78 -7.51 -5.24 -19.19
CA PHE A 78 -8.49 -6.26 -18.82
C PHE A 78 -9.28 -6.80 -20.02
N ALA A 79 -9.62 -8.08 -19.98
CA ALA A 79 -10.58 -8.65 -20.91
C ALA A 79 -12.01 -8.18 -20.58
N GLN A 80 -12.75 -7.69 -21.58
CA GLN A 80 -14.15 -7.28 -21.39
C GLN A 80 -15.05 -8.50 -21.11
N ALA A 81 -15.96 -8.37 -20.15
CA ALA A 81 -16.96 -9.38 -19.89
C ALA A 81 -18.20 -9.22 -20.79
N GLY A 82 -18.80 -10.34 -21.20
CA GLY A 82 -19.94 -10.39 -22.12
C GLY A 82 -21.30 -10.05 -21.49
N PHE A 83 -21.37 -9.07 -20.58
CA PHE A 83 -22.60 -8.74 -19.85
C PHE A 83 -23.48 -7.66 -20.51
N LYS A 84 -23.03 -7.06 -21.63
CA LYS A 84 -23.80 -6.05 -22.39
C LYS A 84 -25.20 -6.54 -22.82
N ALA A 85 -25.38 -7.85 -23.01
CA ALA A 85 -26.66 -8.46 -23.42
C ALA A 85 -27.65 -8.72 -22.27
N MET A 86 -27.25 -8.49 -21.01
CA MET A 86 -28.12 -8.71 -19.84
C MET A 86 -29.15 -7.55 -19.70
N PRO A 87 -30.30 -7.79 -19.06
CA PRO A 87 -31.31 -6.75 -18.88
C PRO A 87 -30.84 -5.68 -17.89
N TYR A 88 -31.19 -4.42 -18.13
CA TYR A 88 -30.97 -3.31 -17.19
C TYR A 88 -31.72 -3.55 -15.85
N PRO A 89 -31.12 -3.26 -14.68
CA PRO A 89 -29.76 -2.73 -14.45
C PRO A 89 -28.70 -3.83 -14.20
N TYR A 90 -29.01 -5.10 -14.47
CA TYR A 90 -28.11 -6.23 -14.19
C TYR A 90 -26.84 -6.22 -15.02
N ASN A 91 -26.92 -5.75 -16.27
CA ASN A 91 -25.76 -5.57 -17.13
C ASN A 91 -24.71 -4.65 -16.48
N ILE A 92 -25.13 -3.51 -15.91
CA ILE A 92 -24.25 -2.58 -15.19
C ILE A 92 -23.74 -3.23 -13.91
N LEU A 93 -24.63 -3.80 -13.08
CA LEU A 93 -24.26 -4.39 -11.80
C LEU A 93 -23.23 -5.53 -11.94
N LEU A 94 -23.43 -6.44 -12.90
CA LEU A 94 -22.50 -7.54 -13.13
C LEU A 94 -21.17 -7.07 -13.72
N THR A 95 -21.22 -6.10 -14.63
CA THR A 95 -19.99 -5.51 -15.20
C THR A 95 -19.19 -4.80 -14.12
N TYR A 96 -19.83 -3.98 -13.30
CA TYR A 96 -19.19 -3.30 -12.19
C TYR A 96 -18.50 -4.29 -11.23
N ARG A 97 -19.21 -5.34 -10.81
CA ARG A 97 -18.65 -6.37 -9.93
C ARG A 97 -17.47 -7.13 -10.54
N ASP A 98 -17.53 -7.42 -11.84
CA ASP A 98 -16.44 -8.07 -12.55
C ASP A 98 -15.21 -7.16 -12.65
N LEU A 99 -15.40 -5.86 -12.93
CA LEU A 99 -14.33 -4.87 -12.95
C LEU A 99 -13.71 -4.66 -11.57
N GLU A 100 -14.54 -4.50 -10.54
CA GLU A 100 -14.10 -4.42 -9.13
C GLU A 100 -13.29 -5.65 -8.73
N THR A 101 -13.75 -6.85 -9.08
CA THR A 101 -13.00 -8.10 -8.82
C THR A 101 -11.66 -8.14 -9.56
N LYS A 102 -11.56 -7.53 -10.74
CA LYS A 102 -10.30 -7.48 -11.51
C LYS A 102 -9.34 -6.43 -10.96
N LEU A 103 -9.85 -5.27 -10.54
CA LEU A 103 -9.09 -4.22 -9.87
C LEU A 103 -8.51 -4.73 -8.55
N ASN A 104 -9.31 -5.42 -7.72
CA ASN A 104 -8.87 -5.99 -6.44
C ASN A 104 -7.88 -7.18 -6.58
N ARG A 105 -7.52 -7.58 -7.80
CA ARG A 105 -6.44 -8.56 -8.06
C ARG A 105 -5.11 -7.89 -8.39
N GLN A 106 -5.10 -6.58 -8.60
CA GLN A 106 -3.89 -5.79 -8.77
C GLN A 106 -3.15 -5.68 -7.42
N PRO A 107 -1.84 -5.35 -7.42
CA PRO A 107 -1.05 -5.30 -6.19
C PRO A 107 -1.50 -4.22 -5.19
N TYR A 108 -2.17 -3.16 -5.67
CA TYR A 108 -2.59 -2.01 -4.88
C TYR A 108 -4.10 -1.96 -4.75
N ASP A 109 -4.58 -1.53 -3.58
CA ASP A 109 -6.00 -1.37 -3.34
C ASP A 109 -6.59 -0.27 -4.21
N ASN A 110 -7.67 -0.61 -4.89
CA ASN A 110 -8.34 0.23 -5.88
C ASN A 110 -9.83 0.24 -5.61
N GLU A 111 -10.36 1.41 -5.27
CA GLU A 111 -11.78 1.59 -5.11
C GLU A 111 -12.39 2.02 -6.44
N LEU A 112 -13.37 1.27 -6.93
CA LEU A 112 -14.14 1.61 -8.12
C LEU A 112 -15.34 2.45 -7.71
N TYR A 113 -15.69 3.46 -8.51
CA TYR A 113 -16.86 4.29 -8.30
C TYR A 113 -17.56 4.60 -9.62
N ILE A 114 -18.88 4.75 -9.54
CA ILE A 114 -19.68 5.35 -10.62
C ILE A 114 -19.89 6.81 -10.27
N THR A 115 -19.38 7.70 -11.12
CA THR A 115 -19.50 9.15 -10.95
C THR A 115 -20.29 9.73 -12.11
N ARG A 116 -20.59 11.04 -12.03
CA ARG A 116 -21.16 11.79 -13.15
C ARG A 116 -20.21 12.92 -13.51
N GLY A 117 -19.96 13.08 -14.81
CA GLY A 117 -19.21 14.21 -15.32
C GLY A 117 -19.85 15.54 -14.89
N TRP A 118 -19.02 16.48 -14.45
CA TRP A 118 -19.49 17.77 -13.94
C TRP A 118 -20.18 18.61 -15.01
N LEU A 119 -19.69 18.56 -16.26
CA LEU A 119 -20.22 19.37 -17.38
C LEU A 119 -21.33 18.69 -18.19
N ASP A 120 -21.18 17.41 -18.50
CA ASP A 120 -22.08 16.68 -19.41
C ASP A 120 -23.11 15.82 -18.68
N HIS A 121 -22.97 15.68 -17.35
CA HIS A 121 -23.71 14.74 -16.51
C HIS A 121 -23.63 13.29 -17.01
N ALA A 122 -22.59 12.97 -17.79
CA ALA A 122 -22.42 11.63 -18.33
C ALA A 122 -22.02 10.66 -17.23
N VAL A 123 -22.54 9.44 -17.28
CA VAL A 123 -22.19 8.38 -16.33
C VAL A 123 -20.81 7.83 -16.66
N THR A 124 -19.87 7.96 -15.73
CA THR A 124 -18.48 7.52 -15.90
C THR A 124 -18.04 6.65 -14.72
N LEU A 125 -17.07 5.79 -14.97
CA LEU A 125 -16.32 5.08 -13.95
C LEU A 125 -15.11 5.91 -13.54
N ALA A 126 -14.77 5.82 -12.27
CA ALA A 126 -13.53 6.35 -11.72
C ALA A 126 -12.91 5.33 -10.77
N THR A 127 -11.59 5.30 -10.71
CA THR A 127 -10.85 4.60 -9.67
C THR A 127 -10.24 5.60 -8.70
N LYS A 128 -10.20 5.23 -7.42
CA LYS A 128 -9.48 5.95 -6.37
C LYS A 128 -8.49 4.98 -5.72
N GLN A 129 -7.25 5.40 -5.61
CA GLN A 129 -6.25 4.78 -4.75
C GLN A 129 -5.92 5.77 -3.64
N VAL A 130 -5.81 5.28 -2.41
CA VAL A 130 -5.33 6.04 -1.26
C VAL A 130 -4.25 5.20 -0.59
N TYR A 131 -3.08 5.80 -0.33
CA TYR A 131 -2.07 5.16 0.50
C TYR A 131 -2.40 5.42 1.97
N GLU A 132 -2.86 4.38 2.68
CA GLU A 132 -3.16 4.48 4.10
C GLU A 132 -1.87 4.38 4.94
N VAL A 133 -1.48 5.49 5.57
CA VAL A 133 -0.35 5.54 6.52
C VAL A 133 -0.66 4.79 7.82
N GLY A 134 -1.94 4.71 8.19
CA GLY A 134 -2.38 4.10 9.45
C GLY A 134 -1.86 4.87 10.66
N ASN A 135 -1.31 4.15 11.63
CA ASN A 135 -0.75 4.72 12.87
C ASN A 135 0.79 4.77 12.86
N THR A 136 1.41 4.77 11.67
CA THR A 136 2.86 4.65 11.52
C THR A 136 3.48 6.02 11.24
N LEU A 137 4.44 6.43 12.06
CA LEU A 137 5.28 7.60 11.78
C LEU A 137 6.54 7.15 11.03
N TYR A 138 6.71 7.63 9.81
CA TYR A 138 7.86 7.34 8.95
C TYR A 138 9.02 8.28 9.27
N TYR A 139 9.56 8.12 10.48
CA TYR A 139 10.72 8.89 10.93
C TYR A 139 12.03 8.16 10.70
N ILE A 140 12.93 8.83 9.96
CA ILE A 140 14.21 8.27 9.55
C ILE A 140 15.31 8.85 10.46
N PRO A 141 15.87 8.07 11.42
CA PRO A 141 16.87 8.57 12.34
C PRO A 141 18.24 8.68 11.69
N VAL A 142 18.94 9.80 11.89
CA VAL A 142 20.24 10.07 11.25
C VAL A 142 21.44 9.81 12.16
N ILE A 143 21.25 9.90 13.48
CA ILE A 143 22.33 9.75 14.46
C ILE A 143 22.87 8.31 14.54
N PRO A 144 22.04 7.25 14.46
CA PRO A 144 22.56 5.88 14.44
C PRO A 144 23.54 5.66 13.27
N LEU A 145 23.21 6.19 12.07
CA LEU A 145 24.13 6.14 10.93
C LEU A 145 25.38 7.00 11.15
N PHE A 146 25.25 8.18 11.77
CA PHE A 146 26.41 9.00 12.14
C PHE A 146 27.40 8.23 13.02
N LEU A 147 26.91 7.56 14.06
CA LEU A 147 27.73 6.76 14.97
C LEU A 147 28.34 5.56 14.25
N PHE A 148 27.54 4.86 13.44
CA PHE A 148 27.98 3.72 12.64
C PHE A 148 29.15 4.08 11.71
N LEU A 149 29.09 5.24 11.05
CA LEU A 149 30.12 5.75 10.13
C LEU A 149 31.45 6.13 10.80
N ARG A 150 31.51 6.24 12.14
CA ARG A 150 32.76 6.52 12.87
C ARG A 150 33.72 5.33 12.84
N HIS A 151 33.18 4.13 12.66
CA HIS A 151 33.95 2.89 12.57
C HIS A 151 34.40 2.65 11.12
N ARG A 152 35.69 2.39 10.93
CA ARG A 152 36.25 2.27 9.57
C ARG A 152 35.77 1.01 8.85
N GLU A 153 35.52 -0.06 9.60
CA GLU A 153 34.95 -1.30 9.09
C GLU A 153 33.58 -1.09 8.42
N ASN A 154 32.79 -0.16 8.94
CA ASN A 154 31.41 0.09 8.53
C ASN A 154 31.28 1.05 7.33
N LYS A 155 32.41 1.58 6.84
CA LYS A 155 32.41 2.64 5.84
C LYS A 155 31.74 2.21 4.52
N ALA A 156 31.89 0.95 4.11
CA ALA A 156 31.32 0.48 2.86
C ALA A 156 29.77 0.51 2.92
N SER A 157 29.19 -0.14 3.94
CA SER A 157 27.74 -0.26 4.13
C SER A 157 27.13 1.10 4.49
N GLY A 158 27.83 1.89 5.32
CA GLY A 158 27.39 3.25 5.64
C GLY A 158 27.38 4.19 4.42
N MET A 159 28.25 3.99 3.42
CA MET A 159 28.20 4.76 2.18
C MET A 159 27.02 4.38 1.29
N LEU A 160 26.54 3.12 1.32
CA LEU A 160 25.29 2.72 0.68
C LEU A 160 24.10 3.42 1.33
N LEU A 161 24.00 3.34 2.66
CA LEU A 161 22.91 3.96 3.42
C LEU A 161 22.90 5.48 3.25
N LEU A 162 24.07 6.13 3.20
CA LEU A 162 24.17 7.55 2.87
C LEU A 162 23.63 7.87 1.46
N ALA A 163 23.84 6.99 0.48
CA ALA A 163 23.29 7.20 -0.86
C ALA A 163 21.76 7.06 -0.88
N VAL A 164 21.22 6.09 -0.13
CA VAL A 164 19.77 5.96 0.08
C VAL A 164 19.21 7.23 0.72
N MET A 165 19.76 7.67 1.85
CA MET A 165 19.31 8.89 2.51
C MET A 165 19.45 10.13 1.62
N SER A 166 20.52 10.20 0.81
CA SER A 166 20.72 11.30 -0.14
C SER A 166 19.61 11.35 -1.20
N TYR A 167 19.19 10.18 -1.71
CA TYR A 167 18.05 10.06 -2.61
C TYR A 167 16.75 10.50 -1.94
N LEU A 168 16.47 9.96 -0.76
CA LEU A 168 15.26 10.27 0.01
C LEU A 168 15.13 11.76 0.31
N TYR A 169 16.23 12.41 0.69
CA TYR A 169 16.26 13.83 1.00
C TYR A 169 16.19 14.72 -0.25
N ARG A 170 16.99 14.44 -1.28
CA ARG A 170 17.17 15.37 -2.41
C ARG A 170 16.16 15.20 -3.53
N GLU A 171 15.80 13.96 -3.83
CA GLU A 171 15.01 13.61 -5.02
C GLU A 171 13.59 13.20 -4.62
N ALA A 172 13.44 12.35 -3.59
CA ALA A 172 12.12 11.97 -3.07
C ALA A 172 11.47 13.08 -2.20
N GLY A 173 12.22 14.12 -1.82
CA GLY A 173 11.68 15.32 -1.17
C GLY A 173 11.27 15.15 0.28
N ILE A 174 11.83 14.18 1.02
CA ILE A 174 11.53 13.99 2.44
C ILE A 174 12.16 15.12 3.27
N PRO A 175 11.38 15.82 4.12
CA PRO A 175 11.88 16.95 4.89
C PRO A 175 12.91 16.52 5.93
N TYR A 176 13.84 17.41 6.26
CA TYR A 176 14.86 17.19 7.28
C TYR A 176 14.61 18.09 8.50
N TYR A 177 14.69 17.54 9.71
CA TYR A 177 14.40 18.30 10.96
C TYR A 177 15.34 19.48 11.25
N ARG A 178 16.46 19.61 10.52
CA ARG A 178 17.37 20.77 10.60
C ARG A 178 17.20 21.77 9.44
N ASP A 179 16.26 21.54 8.54
CA ASP A 179 15.90 22.53 7.52
C ASP A 179 14.94 23.56 8.13
N GLU A 180 15.32 24.83 8.09
CA GLU A 180 14.50 25.93 8.61
C GLU A 180 13.14 25.99 7.89
N GLY A 181 12.07 26.10 8.68
CA GLY A 181 10.70 26.28 8.17
C GLY A 181 9.90 25.00 7.94
N ASN A 182 10.53 23.83 8.03
CA ASN A 182 9.81 22.54 8.03
C ASN A 182 9.09 22.32 9.36
N PHE A 183 8.00 21.57 9.35
CA PHE A 183 7.19 21.29 10.54
C PHE A 183 8.02 20.71 11.70
N ILE A 184 8.73 19.60 11.44
CA ILE A 184 9.54 18.93 12.48
C ILE A 184 10.66 19.83 12.99
N ASN A 185 11.22 20.71 12.15
CA ASN A 185 12.21 21.68 12.63
C ASN A 185 11.61 22.64 13.66
N GLY A 186 10.41 23.15 13.39
CA GLY A 186 9.65 23.98 14.33
C GLY A 186 9.43 23.28 15.67
N GLU A 187 9.04 22.01 15.66
CA GLU A 187 8.87 21.23 16.88
C GLU A 187 10.17 21.11 17.67
N TYR A 188 11.30 20.79 17.03
CA TYR A 188 12.60 20.71 17.70
C TYR A 188 13.02 22.04 18.33
N GLU A 189 12.90 23.14 17.60
CA GLU A 189 13.32 24.46 18.10
C GLU A 189 12.39 24.96 19.22
N MET A 190 11.07 24.78 19.10
CA MET A 190 10.11 25.12 20.15
C MET A 190 10.40 24.37 21.46
N ASN A 191 10.65 23.07 21.38
CA ASN A 191 10.98 22.26 22.56
C ASN A 191 12.26 22.72 23.24
N LYS A 192 13.29 22.97 22.43
CA LYS A 192 14.57 23.44 22.92
C LYS A 192 14.44 24.80 23.60
N GLU A 193 13.70 25.74 23.02
CA GLU A 193 13.46 27.05 23.62
C GLU A 193 12.72 26.91 24.96
N TYR A 194 11.60 26.18 24.98
CA TYR A 194 10.82 25.93 26.20
C TYR A 194 11.64 25.27 27.31
N PHE A 195 12.47 24.28 26.95
CA PHE A 195 13.34 23.60 27.89
C PHE A 195 14.40 24.54 28.48
N LEU A 196 15.05 25.36 27.64
CA LEU A 196 16.06 26.32 28.09
C LEU A 196 15.48 27.37 29.06
N GLU A 197 14.20 27.74 28.91
CA GLU A 197 13.52 28.61 29.87
C GLU A 197 13.36 27.94 31.25
N CYS A 198 13.02 26.65 31.27
CA CYS A 198 12.75 25.89 32.50
C CYS A 198 14.03 25.56 33.31
N VAL A 199 15.15 25.33 32.65
CA VAL A 199 16.37 24.77 33.26
C VAL A 199 17.24 25.83 33.97
N ASN A 200 16.97 27.13 33.76
CA ASN A 200 17.76 28.24 34.31
C ASN A 200 17.94 28.23 35.83
N GLU A 201 17.10 27.52 36.59
CA GLU A 201 17.17 27.45 38.05
C GLU A 201 18.06 26.32 38.57
N ASN A 202 18.19 25.17 37.87
CA ASN A 202 18.95 23.99 38.33
C ASN A 202 19.58 23.20 37.15
N PRO A 203 20.62 23.73 36.49
CA PRO A 203 21.18 23.13 35.27
C PRO A 203 21.79 21.74 35.46
N ASP A 204 22.36 21.46 36.64
CA ASP A 204 23.01 20.18 36.94
C ASP A 204 22.02 19.00 37.00
N GLU A 205 20.72 19.26 37.21
CA GLU A 205 19.68 18.23 37.21
C GLU A 205 19.30 17.76 35.80
N TYR A 206 19.67 18.53 34.77
CA TYR A 206 19.27 18.31 33.38
C TYR A 206 20.45 18.11 32.42
N GLU A 207 21.63 17.73 32.93
CA GLU A 207 22.84 17.57 32.12
C GLU A 207 22.66 16.55 30.97
N GLU A 208 21.97 15.44 31.23
CA GLU A 208 21.70 14.40 30.23
C GLU A 208 20.80 14.92 29.09
N ASP A 209 19.74 15.64 29.44
CA ASP A 209 18.78 16.22 28.48
C ASP A 209 19.45 17.31 27.62
N ILE A 210 20.26 18.18 28.24
CA ILE A 210 21.06 19.18 27.53
C ILE A 210 22.03 18.50 26.55
N SER A 211 22.69 17.45 26.99
CA SER A 211 23.62 16.68 26.15
C SER A 211 22.89 16.05 24.96
N ASP A 212 21.67 15.55 25.15
CA ASP A 212 20.87 14.98 24.08
C ASP A 212 20.44 16.03 23.04
N ILE A 213 20.02 17.22 23.48
CA ILE A 213 19.73 18.36 22.59
C ILE A 213 20.97 18.73 21.76
N ILE A 214 22.11 18.93 22.41
CA ILE A 214 23.37 19.31 21.74
C ILE A 214 23.80 18.23 20.75
N ARG A 215 23.66 16.95 21.12
CA ARG A 215 23.96 15.82 20.25
C ARG A 215 23.10 15.83 19.00
N ASN A 216 21.79 16.07 19.14
CA ASN A 216 20.84 16.15 18.05
C ASN A 216 21.20 17.27 17.06
N ASP A 217 21.55 18.47 17.56
CA ASP A 217 21.96 19.59 16.72
C ASP A 217 23.25 19.29 15.95
N ILE A 218 24.32 18.93 16.68
CA ILE A 218 25.65 18.76 16.08
C ILE A 218 25.65 17.59 15.08
N CYS A 219 25.09 16.44 15.47
CA CYS A 219 25.07 15.27 14.59
C CYS A 219 24.15 15.51 13.41
N GLY A 220 23.00 16.18 13.63
CA GLY A 220 22.06 16.60 12.59
C GLY A 220 22.72 17.43 11.51
N ASP A 221 23.40 18.50 11.89
CA ASP A 221 24.06 19.43 10.94
C ASP A 221 25.22 18.75 10.19
N ILE A 222 25.91 17.80 10.82
CA ILE A 222 26.95 17.01 10.15
C ILE A 222 26.32 16.05 9.12
N MET A 223 25.25 15.36 9.50
CA MET A 223 24.59 14.39 8.62
C MET A 223 23.88 15.06 7.45
N GLN A 224 23.19 16.18 7.67
CA GLN A 224 22.55 16.96 6.61
C GLN A 224 23.57 17.33 5.52
N ARG A 225 24.76 17.82 5.91
CA ARG A 225 25.84 18.13 4.95
C ARG A 225 26.33 16.93 4.16
N LYS A 226 26.36 15.74 4.77
CA LYS A 226 26.73 14.48 4.09
C LYS A 226 25.64 14.05 3.12
N ILE A 227 24.40 14.00 3.58
CA ILE A 227 23.21 13.59 2.82
C ILE A 227 22.96 14.55 1.64
N HIS A 228 23.15 15.84 1.84
CA HIS A 228 23.02 16.84 0.79
C HIS A 228 24.11 16.72 -0.30
N ASN A 229 25.21 16.00 -0.07
CA ASN A 229 26.29 15.91 -1.05
C ASN A 229 25.89 15.07 -2.27
N ARG A 230 25.78 15.72 -3.45
CA ARG A 230 25.45 15.07 -4.73
C ARG A 230 26.38 13.93 -5.14
N TYR A 231 27.60 13.89 -4.60
CA TYR A 231 28.53 12.80 -4.84
C TYR A 231 27.89 11.41 -4.65
N HIS A 232 27.01 11.27 -3.65
CA HIS A 232 26.34 10.01 -3.36
C HIS A 232 25.40 9.57 -4.48
N LEU A 233 24.62 10.49 -5.04
CA LEU A 233 23.71 10.24 -6.16
C LEU A 233 24.48 10.02 -7.47
N ASP A 234 25.45 10.86 -7.77
CA ASP A 234 26.25 10.78 -9.00
C ASP A 234 27.00 9.44 -9.13
N ASN A 235 27.32 8.80 -7.99
CA ASN A 235 28.01 7.51 -7.94
C ASN A 235 27.12 6.36 -7.46
N PHE A 236 25.80 6.56 -7.34
CA PHE A 236 24.92 5.61 -6.67
C PHE A 236 24.92 4.25 -7.37
N THR A 237 24.66 4.22 -8.68
CA THR A 237 24.69 3.00 -9.51
C THR A 237 26.00 2.24 -9.34
N LYS A 238 27.13 2.93 -9.49
CA LYS A 238 28.45 2.33 -9.36
C LYS A 238 28.69 1.77 -7.96
N THR A 239 28.23 2.46 -6.93
CA THR A 239 28.38 2.04 -5.53
C THR A 239 27.63 0.74 -5.29
N VAL A 240 26.38 0.65 -5.77
CA VAL A 240 25.55 -0.57 -5.67
C VAL A 240 26.16 -1.74 -6.44
N GLU A 241 26.64 -1.52 -7.68
CA GLU A 241 27.23 -2.58 -8.51
C GLU A 241 28.56 -3.12 -7.98
N CYS A 242 29.39 -2.25 -7.41
CA CYS A 242 30.72 -2.63 -6.91
C CYS A 242 30.68 -3.19 -5.48
N PHE A 243 29.58 -3.04 -4.76
CA PHE A 243 29.47 -3.48 -3.37
C PHE A 243 29.44 -5.00 -3.28
N LYS A 244 30.23 -5.55 -2.35
CA LYS A 244 30.33 -6.98 -2.10
C LYS A 244 29.99 -7.24 -0.64
N PRO A 245 28.79 -7.78 -0.36
CA PRO A 245 28.37 -8.03 1.01
C PRO A 245 29.26 -9.10 1.66
N GLN A 246 29.58 -8.92 2.94
CA GLN A 246 30.41 -9.87 3.70
C GLN A 246 29.62 -10.61 4.77
N ASN A 247 28.44 -10.10 5.14
CA ASN A 247 27.56 -10.64 6.17
C ASN A 247 26.09 -10.34 5.81
N ALA A 248 25.14 -10.88 6.59
CA ALA A 248 23.71 -10.69 6.36
C ALA A 248 23.29 -9.21 6.41
N PHE A 249 23.84 -8.44 7.35
CA PHE A 249 23.57 -7.01 7.47
C PHE A 249 23.98 -6.22 6.21
N ASP A 250 25.11 -6.55 5.60
CA ASP A 250 25.56 -5.96 4.35
C ASP A 250 24.62 -6.32 3.18
N GLU A 251 24.05 -7.53 3.20
CA GLU A 251 23.07 -7.95 2.20
C GLU A 251 21.77 -7.14 2.33
N GLU A 252 21.28 -6.92 3.55
CA GLU A 252 20.12 -6.07 3.83
C GLU A 252 20.36 -4.62 3.38
N CYS A 253 21.52 -4.04 3.72
CA CYS A 253 21.91 -2.71 3.24
C CYS A 253 21.93 -2.61 1.71
N LEU A 254 22.40 -3.67 1.04
CA LEU A 254 22.45 -3.72 -0.42
C LEU A 254 21.05 -3.84 -1.04
N LEU A 255 20.12 -4.56 -0.41
CA LEU A 255 18.73 -4.68 -0.87
C LEU A 255 18.03 -3.32 -0.83
N VAL A 256 18.08 -2.63 0.30
CA VAL A 256 17.53 -1.27 0.47
C VAL A 256 18.16 -0.31 -0.54
N ALA A 257 19.47 -0.37 -0.73
CA ALA A 257 20.16 0.47 -1.71
C ALA A 257 19.76 0.20 -3.16
N LYS A 258 19.50 -1.07 -3.51
CA LYS A 258 19.00 -1.44 -4.85
C LYS A 258 17.59 -0.95 -5.08
N GLU A 259 16.72 -1.06 -4.08
CA GLU A 259 15.33 -0.60 -4.19
C GLU A 259 15.26 0.92 -4.32
N ALA A 260 16.03 1.65 -3.51
CA ALA A 260 16.18 3.10 -3.66
C ALA A 260 16.73 3.51 -5.03
N LEU A 261 17.71 2.76 -5.57
CA LEU A 261 18.23 3.01 -6.91
C LEU A 261 17.18 2.71 -8.00
N ALA A 262 16.37 1.66 -7.84
CA ALA A 262 15.29 1.33 -8.76
C ALA A 262 14.25 2.47 -8.78
N LEU A 263 13.81 2.93 -7.60
CA LEU A 263 12.89 4.07 -7.48
C LEU A 263 13.45 5.34 -8.13
N TYR A 264 14.74 5.64 -7.90
CA TYR A 264 15.40 6.80 -8.50
C TYR A 264 15.41 6.76 -10.04
N LEU A 265 15.57 5.57 -10.63
CA LEU A 265 15.66 5.41 -12.09
C LEU A 265 14.27 5.27 -12.76
N GLU A 266 13.32 4.62 -12.11
CA GLU A 266 11.98 4.33 -12.65
C GLU A 266 11.03 5.52 -12.47
N PHE A 267 11.18 6.30 -11.40
CA PHE A 267 10.32 7.44 -11.06
C PHE A 267 11.12 8.75 -10.94
N PRO A 268 11.71 9.25 -12.05
CA PRO A 268 12.50 10.48 -12.01
C PRO A 268 11.62 11.69 -11.71
N ASN A 269 12.07 12.54 -10.79
CA ASN A 269 11.36 13.74 -10.29
C ASN A 269 10.07 13.44 -9.50
N SER A 270 9.85 12.21 -9.07
CA SER A 270 8.77 11.90 -8.13
C SER A 270 9.13 12.30 -6.71
N SER A 271 8.16 12.91 -6.01
CA SER A 271 8.28 13.38 -4.64
C SER A 271 7.25 12.69 -3.75
N VAL A 272 7.58 12.47 -2.48
CA VAL A 272 6.71 11.85 -1.47
C VAL A 272 5.35 12.54 -1.33
N PHE A 273 5.27 13.83 -1.65
CA PHE A 273 4.04 14.63 -1.55
C PHE A 273 3.36 14.88 -2.90
N GLN A 274 3.80 14.26 -4.00
CA GLN A 274 3.33 14.59 -5.36
C GLN A 274 1.83 14.29 -5.59
N HIS A 275 1.25 13.33 -4.87
CA HIS A 275 -0.15 12.93 -4.95
C HIS A 275 -0.96 13.38 -3.72
N ILE A 276 -0.50 14.41 -3.03
CA ILE A 276 -1.25 15.02 -1.93
C ILE A 276 -1.91 16.30 -2.45
N ASP A 277 -3.24 16.31 -2.42
CA ASP A 277 -4.02 17.49 -2.81
C ASP A 277 -3.92 18.57 -1.73
N GLU A 278 -3.94 19.84 -2.15
CA GLU A 278 -4.06 20.97 -1.23
C GLU A 278 -5.43 20.95 -0.55
N PRO A 279 -5.50 20.98 0.80
CA PRO A 279 -6.77 21.01 1.52
C PRO A 279 -7.48 22.34 1.28
N GLU A 280 -8.82 22.30 1.33
CA GLU A 280 -9.65 23.51 1.30
C GLU A 280 -9.49 24.33 2.59
N ASP A 281 -9.33 23.65 3.73
CA ASP A 281 -9.12 24.24 5.05
C ASP A 281 -7.93 23.57 5.75
N TRP A 282 -6.87 24.35 5.98
CA TRP A 282 -5.66 23.88 6.66
C TRP A 282 -5.87 23.69 8.17
N ASP A 283 -6.93 24.28 8.74
CA ASP A 283 -7.20 24.19 10.18
C ASP A 283 -7.85 22.85 10.57
N GLU A 284 -8.34 22.07 9.61
CA GLU A 284 -9.06 20.80 9.84
C GLU A 284 -8.27 19.54 9.49
N VAL A 285 -7.10 19.67 8.87
CA VAL A 285 -6.32 18.53 8.37
C VAL A 285 -4.85 18.61 8.81
N ALA A 286 -4.32 17.50 9.32
CA ALA A 286 -2.91 17.41 9.64
C ALA A 286 -2.04 17.40 8.37
N ILE A 287 -0.92 18.14 8.44
CA ILE A 287 0.00 18.28 7.31
C ILE A 287 0.88 17.02 7.12
N PRO A 288 1.30 16.69 5.90
CA PRO A 288 2.04 15.46 5.61
C PRO A 288 3.41 15.37 6.30
N GLU A 289 4.08 16.50 6.47
CA GLU A 289 5.39 16.58 7.15
C GLU A 289 5.34 16.12 8.61
N SER A 290 4.14 16.05 9.20
CA SER A 290 3.95 15.55 10.57
C SER A 290 4.08 14.04 10.72
N TYR A 291 4.01 13.25 9.63
CA TYR A 291 4.15 11.79 9.72
C TYR A 291 5.31 11.21 8.91
N VAL A 292 6.02 12.01 8.10
CA VAL A 292 7.21 11.55 7.36
C VAL A 292 8.29 12.63 7.36
N SER A 293 9.45 12.29 7.92
CA SER A 293 10.59 13.22 8.04
C SER A 293 11.87 12.51 8.49
N PHE A 294 13.03 13.11 8.22
CA PHE A 294 14.25 12.75 8.93
C PHE A 294 14.23 13.34 10.34
N ILE A 295 14.62 12.54 11.32
CA ILE A 295 14.76 12.93 12.73
C ILE A 295 16.20 12.71 13.21
N GLY A 296 16.56 13.28 14.35
CA GLY A 296 17.88 13.06 14.94
C GLY A 296 18.09 11.61 15.36
N ASP A 297 17.36 11.16 16.37
CA ASP A 297 17.40 9.80 16.89
C ASP A 297 15.99 9.34 17.20
N GLY A 298 15.76 8.03 17.27
CA GLY A 298 14.47 7.46 17.67
C GLY A 298 14.48 6.93 19.12
N LYS A 299 15.36 7.49 19.94
CA LYS A 299 15.49 7.25 21.39
C LYS A 299 16.04 8.52 22.05
N GLY A 300 15.83 8.63 23.35
CA GLY A 300 16.31 9.77 24.15
C GLY A 300 15.22 10.81 24.40
N TRP A 301 15.54 11.75 25.29
CA TRP A 301 14.60 12.73 25.81
C TRP A 301 14.00 13.61 24.70
N VAL A 302 14.83 14.03 23.74
CA VAL A 302 14.37 14.86 22.62
C VAL A 302 13.32 14.11 21.80
N TYR A 303 13.60 12.85 21.44
CA TYR A 303 12.68 12.05 20.64
C TYR A 303 11.36 11.77 21.38
N GLU A 304 11.42 11.35 22.65
CA GLU A 304 10.22 11.07 23.45
C GLU A 304 9.31 12.29 23.60
N THR A 305 9.91 13.49 23.68
CA THR A 305 9.18 14.75 23.77
C THR A 305 8.50 15.09 22.44
N ILE A 306 9.24 14.98 21.33
CA ILE A 306 8.74 15.24 19.97
C ILE A 306 7.65 14.23 19.60
N GLU A 307 7.86 12.94 19.84
CA GLU A 307 6.88 11.89 19.56
C GLU A 307 5.56 12.15 20.30
N ARG A 308 5.63 12.55 21.57
CA ARG A 308 4.42 12.89 22.35
C ARG A 308 3.67 14.06 21.73
N GLN A 309 4.38 15.15 21.42
CA GLN A 309 3.75 16.34 20.87
C GLN A 309 3.15 16.11 19.50
N ILE A 310 3.80 15.31 18.66
CA ILE A 310 3.25 15.00 17.35
C ILE A 310 2.04 14.10 17.46
N ASN A 311 2.03 13.14 18.38
CA ASN A 311 0.82 12.37 18.67
C ASN A 311 -0.32 13.26 19.18
N ASP A 312 -0.04 14.23 20.06
CA ASP A 312 -1.03 15.20 20.52
C ASP A 312 -1.52 16.09 19.37
N TYR A 313 -0.62 16.55 18.50
CA TYR A 313 -0.94 17.33 17.29
C TYR A 313 -1.87 16.54 16.37
N LEU A 314 -1.49 15.33 15.97
CA LEU A 314 -2.28 14.45 15.10
C LEU A 314 -3.64 14.11 15.73
N GLY A 315 -3.69 13.93 17.05
CA GLY A 315 -4.92 13.67 17.79
C GLY A 315 -5.93 14.83 17.78
N ASN A 316 -5.51 16.05 17.41
CA ASN A 316 -6.42 17.19 17.28
C ASN A 316 -7.16 17.21 15.93
N PHE A 317 -6.73 16.40 14.96
CA PHE A 317 -7.34 16.35 13.63
C PHE A 317 -8.17 15.09 13.45
N SER A 318 -9.29 15.22 12.75
CA SER A 318 -10.09 14.05 12.33
C SER A 318 -9.58 13.42 11.05
N GLU A 319 -8.81 14.16 10.26
CA GLU A 319 -8.32 13.75 8.94
C GLU A 319 -6.83 14.10 8.77
N MET A 320 -6.15 13.32 7.95
CA MET A 320 -4.75 13.54 7.54
C MET A 320 -4.69 13.63 6.02
N LEU A 321 -3.79 14.47 5.51
CA LEU A 321 -3.49 14.51 4.09
C LEU A 321 -2.70 13.27 3.67
N LEU A 322 -3.31 12.43 2.84
CA LEU A 322 -2.75 11.17 2.37
C LEU A 322 -2.55 11.17 0.85
N PRO A 323 -1.50 10.50 0.34
CA PRO A 323 -1.34 10.33 -1.10
C PRO A 323 -2.57 9.66 -1.72
N THR A 324 -3.20 10.37 -2.65
CA THR A 324 -4.46 9.98 -3.27
C THR A 324 -4.36 10.12 -4.78
N CYS A 325 -4.74 9.08 -5.51
CA CYS A 325 -4.80 9.09 -6.96
C CYS A 325 -6.22 8.80 -7.43
N VAL A 326 -6.85 9.79 -8.07
CA VAL A 326 -8.16 9.62 -8.71
C VAL A 326 -8.00 9.60 -10.23
N GLN A 327 -8.54 8.58 -10.87
CA GLN A 327 -8.54 8.45 -12.33
C GLN A 327 -9.96 8.26 -12.85
N VAL A 328 -10.40 9.17 -13.72
CA VAL A 328 -11.71 9.11 -14.38
C VAL A 328 -11.56 8.53 -15.78
N PHE A 329 -12.48 7.65 -16.19
CA PHE A 329 -12.45 6.96 -17.48
C PHE A 329 -13.52 7.53 -18.44
N ASP A 330 -13.30 8.73 -18.97
CA ASP A 330 -14.22 9.40 -19.91
C ASP A 330 -13.96 9.08 -21.40
N GLY A 331 -12.89 8.33 -21.67
CA GLY A 331 -12.42 7.95 -23.00
C GLY A 331 -11.32 8.85 -23.56
N THR A 332 -10.87 9.86 -22.81
CA THR A 332 -9.67 10.65 -23.13
C THR A 332 -8.42 10.13 -22.40
N THR A 333 -8.63 9.43 -21.29
CA THR A 333 -7.57 8.89 -20.46
C THR A 333 -6.88 7.69 -21.11
N ILE A 334 -5.59 7.82 -21.38
CA ILE A 334 -4.76 6.79 -22.02
C ILE A 334 -3.73 6.23 -21.03
N GLU A 335 -3.24 7.05 -20.10
CA GLU A 335 -2.21 6.66 -19.14
C GLU A 335 -2.83 6.07 -17.87
N HIS A 336 -2.20 5.02 -17.36
CA HIS A 336 -2.54 4.41 -16.08
C HIS A 336 -1.88 5.21 -14.97
N LYS A 337 -2.67 5.83 -14.09
CA LYS A 337 -2.17 6.55 -12.93
C LYS A 337 -2.21 5.64 -11.71
N THR A 338 -1.14 5.63 -10.93
CA THR A 338 -0.98 4.74 -9.77
C THR A 338 -0.14 5.39 -8.70
N LEU A 339 -0.35 4.96 -7.46
CA LEU A 339 0.51 5.28 -6.31
C LEU A 339 1.69 4.30 -6.13
N GLU A 340 2.12 3.61 -7.20
CA GLU A 340 3.21 2.61 -7.13
C GLU A 340 4.49 3.17 -6.50
N PHE A 341 4.83 4.42 -6.83
CA PHE A 341 5.96 5.13 -6.24
C PHE A 341 5.82 5.24 -4.71
N GLU A 342 4.68 5.72 -4.22
CA GLU A 342 4.44 5.91 -2.79
C GLU A 342 4.46 4.58 -2.04
N TYR A 343 3.79 3.54 -2.54
CA TYR A 343 3.79 2.22 -1.94
C TYR A 343 5.22 1.69 -1.74
N ARG A 344 6.05 1.77 -2.78
CA ARG A 344 7.43 1.31 -2.75
C ARG A 344 8.35 2.23 -1.93
N LEU A 345 8.12 3.54 -1.96
CA LEU A 345 8.88 4.52 -1.19
C LEU A 345 8.66 4.31 0.31
N PHE A 346 7.42 4.15 0.76
CA PHE A 346 7.14 3.94 2.18
C PHE A 346 7.64 2.57 2.66
N GLU A 347 7.55 1.52 1.84
CA GLU A 347 8.18 0.23 2.13
C GLU A 347 9.70 0.37 2.26
N LEU A 348 10.36 1.09 1.33
CA LEU A 348 11.79 1.40 1.41
C LEU A 348 12.14 2.15 2.70
N ILE A 349 11.32 3.12 3.12
CA ILE A 349 11.54 3.86 4.37
C ILE A 349 11.43 2.91 5.56
N THR A 350 10.43 2.04 5.60
CA THR A 350 10.28 1.05 6.66
C THR A 350 11.49 0.13 6.74
N ASP A 351 11.95 -0.42 5.62
CA ASP A 351 13.13 -1.28 5.58
C ASP A 351 14.41 -0.55 5.99
N LEU A 352 14.58 0.69 5.53
CA LEU A 352 15.69 1.53 5.96
C LEU A 352 15.64 1.79 7.47
N CYS A 353 14.48 2.14 8.02
CA CYS A 353 14.33 2.39 9.44
C CYS A 353 14.65 1.14 10.27
N ASN A 354 14.17 -0.04 9.85
CA ASN A 354 14.49 -1.31 10.52
C ASN A 354 16.02 -1.49 10.66
N ILE A 355 16.79 -1.21 9.60
CA ILE A 355 18.26 -1.25 9.64
C ILE A 355 18.80 -0.19 10.62
N LEU A 356 18.33 1.06 10.52
CA LEU A 356 18.87 2.18 11.30
C LEU A 356 18.60 2.06 12.80
N PHE A 357 17.46 1.49 13.19
CA PHE A 357 17.11 1.27 14.60
C PHE A 357 17.94 0.14 15.25
N GLU A 358 18.50 -0.77 14.46
CA GLU A 358 19.43 -1.81 14.94
C GLU A 358 20.87 -1.32 15.07
N LEU A 359 21.18 -0.14 14.51
CA LEU A 359 22.50 0.48 14.63
C LEU A 359 22.76 1.02 16.05
N PRO A 360 24.04 1.10 16.48
CA PRO A 360 24.41 1.49 17.85
C PRO A 360 23.97 2.90 18.25
#